data_AF-A0A3D4NQS8-F1
#
_entry.id   AF-A0A3D4NQS8-F1
#
_cell.length_a   1.000
_cell.length_b   1.000
_cell.length_c   1.000
_cell.angle_alpha   90.00
_cell.angle_beta   90.00
_cell.angle_gamma   90.00
#
_symmetry.space_group_name_H-M   'P 1'
#
loop_
_entity.id
_entity.type
_entity.pdbx_description
1 polymer ?
#
loop_
_entity_poly.entity_id
_entity_poly.type
_entity_poly.pdbx_seq_one_letter_code
_entity_poly.pdbx_strand_id
1 'polypeptide(L)' 'MEFTTQHFIALAPLLITSATIIVVMLAIAWRRNHSQTFLISVAGLNLALLSILPALKVAPLAVTPLLQIDTFACLYM' A
#
# COMPACT_ATOMS: atom_id res chain seq x y z
N MET A 1 -15.47 -6.66 15.09
CA MET A 1 -15.42 -6.11 13.72
C MET A 1 -14.72 -7.15 12.90
N GLU A 2 -15.39 -7.69 11.89
CA GLU A 2 -14.84 -8.75 11.05
C GLU A 2 -14.29 -8.13 9.77
N PHE A 3 -13.05 -8.47 9.38
CA PHE A 3 -12.47 -7.99 8.14
C PHE A 3 -12.94 -8.85 6.96
N THR A 4 -13.70 -8.25 6.06
CA THR A 4 -14.06 -8.84 4.76
C THR A 4 -12.97 -8.60 3.71
N THR A 5 -13.07 -9.31 2.58
CA THR A 5 -12.20 -9.13 1.42
C THR A 5 -12.20 -7.69 0.89
N GLN A 6 -13.30 -6.95 1.02
CA GLN A 6 -13.38 -5.55 0.59
C GLN A 6 -12.50 -4.63 1.44
N HIS A 7 -12.36 -4.91 2.74
CA HIS A 7 -11.45 -4.14 3.61
C HIS A 7 -9.99 -4.32 3.19
N PHE A 8 -9.59 -5.53 2.80
CA PHE A 8 -8.23 -5.78 2.30
C PHE A 8 -7.97 -5.10 0.94
N ILE A 9 -8.99 -5.05 0.07
CA ILE A 9 -8.89 -4.33 -1.20
C ILE A 9 -8.74 -2.82 -0.95
N ALA A 10 -9.53 -2.26 -0.03
CA ALA A 10 -9.45 -0.85 0.33
C ALA A 10 -8.11 -0.47 0.98
N LEU A 11 -7.51 -1.40 1.76
CA LEU A 11 -6.21 -1.21 2.42
C LEU A 11 -5.00 -1.55 1.52
N ALA A 12 -5.21 -2.02 0.30
CA ALA A 12 -4.13 -2.50 -0.57
C ALA A 12 -2.97 -1.51 -0.75
N PRO A 13 -3.19 -0.20 -0.96
CA PRO A 13 -2.09 0.77 -1.09
C PRO A 13 -1.19 0.82 0.15
N LEU A 14 -1.80 0.80 1.34
CA LEU A 14 -1.09 0.83 2.61
C LEU A 14 -0.34 -0.49 2.88
N LEU A 15 -0.94 -1.62 2.52
CA LEU A 15 -0.31 -2.93 2.69
C LEU A 15 0.88 -3.11 1.76
N ILE A 16 0.79 -2.67 0.51
CA ILE A 16 1.88 -2.75 -0.48
C ILE A 16 3.05 -1.84 -0.07
N THR A 17 2.77 -0.61 0.35
CA THR A 17 3.83 0.30 0.86
C THR A 17 4.52 -0.28 2.09
N SER A 18 3.76 -0.81 3.06
CA SER A 18 4.30 -1.45 4.26
C SER A 18 5.17 -2.68 3.94
N ALA A 19 4.70 -3.54 3.03
CA ALA A 19 5.47 -4.70 2.57
C ALA A 19 6.76 -4.26 1.85
N THR A 20 6.69 -3.22 1.01
CA THR A 20 7.87 -2.67 0.33
C THR A 20 8.92 -2.19 1.33
N ILE A 21 8.51 -1.50 2.39
CA ILE A 21 9.42 -1.04 3.45
C ILE A 21 10.17 -2.22 4.09
N ILE A 22 9.46 -3.31 4.40
CA ILE A 22 10.07 -4.53 4.97
C ILE A 22 11.07 -5.14 3.98
N VAL A 23 10.70 -5.25 2.69
CA VAL A 23 11.58 -5.79 1.64
C VAL A 23 12.84 -4.93 1.50
N VAL A 24 12.70 -3.60 1.49
CA VAL A 24 13.83 -2.67 1.43
C VAL A 24 14.75 -2.84 2.64
N MET A 25 14.18 -2.94 3.85
CA MET A 25 14.95 -3.15 5.07
C MET A 25 15.77 -4.45 5.01
N LEU A 26 15.15 -5.55 4.58
CA LEU A 26 15.82 -6.84 4.42
C LEU A 26 16.89 -6.79 3.32
N ALA A 27 16.62 -6.12 2.20
CA ALA A 27 17.58 -5.95 1.12
C ALA A 27 18.84 -5.19 1.61
N ILE A 28 18.66 -4.12 2.40
CA ILE A 28 19.77 -3.37 3.00
C ILE A 28 20.56 -4.23 3.99
N ALA A 29 19.86 -5.01 4.82
CA ALA A 29 20.49 -5.92 5.78
C ALA A 29 21.34 -7.01 5.10
N TRP A 30 20.87 -7.52 3.96
CA TRP A 30 21.59 -8.51 3.16
C TRP A 30 22.80 -7.89 2.42
N ARG A 31 22.57 -6.79 1.69
CA ARG A 31 23.61 -6.11 0.92
C ARG A 31 23.29 -4.63 0.78
N ARG A 32 24.16 -3.78 1.34
CA ARG A 32 24.05 -2.32 1.24
C ARG A 32 24.40 -1.83 -0.17
N ASN A 33 23.45 -1.92 -1.10
CA ASN A 33 23.57 -1.39 -2.46
C ASN A 33 22.47 -0.36 -2.74
N HIS A 34 22.87 0.88 -2.99
CA HIS A 34 21.96 1.99 -3.24
C HIS A 34 21.05 1.76 -4.45
N SER A 35 21.59 1.23 -5.55
CA SER A 35 20.81 1.01 -6.78
C SER A 35 19.71 -0.03 -6.59
N GLN A 36 19.95 -1.07 -5.77
CA GLN A 36 18.93 -2.08 -5.46
C GLN A 36 17.81 -1.48 -4.62
N THR A 37 18.15 -0.74 -3.55
CA THR A 37 17.16 -0.04 -2.73
C THR A 37 16.33 0.95 -3.55
N PHE A 38 16.96 1.71 -4.45
CA PHE A 38 16.25 2.63 -5.34
C PHE A 38 15.23 1.90 -6.23
N LEU A 39 15.64 0.83 -6.91
CA LEU A 39 14.75 0.08 -7.80
C LEU A 39 13.57 -0.56 -7.06
N ILE A 40 13.81 -1.14 -5.89
CA ILE A 40 12.76 -1.76 -5.08
C ILE A 40 11.75 -0.71 -4.60
N SER A 41 12.23 0.44 -4.10
CA SER A 41 11.36 1.52 -3.63
C SER A 41 10.51 2.09 -4.76
N VAL A 42 11.09 2.35 -5.93
CA VAL A 42 10.35 2.86 -7.09
C VAL A 42 9.30 1.86 -7.56
N ALA A 43 9.67 0.57 -7.64
CA ALA A 43 8.74 -0.49 -8.03
C ALA A 43 7.57 -0.61 -7.04
N GLY A 44 7.87 -0.62 -5.74
CA GLY A 44 6.84 -0.70 -4.70
C GLY A 44 5.90 0.50 -4.67
N LEU A 45 6.42 1.71 -4.89
CA LEU A 45 5.60 2.92 -4.96
C LEU A 45 4.67 2.92 -6.19
N ASN A 46 5.17 2.47 -7.35
CA ASN A 46 4.34 2.31 -8.56
C ASN A 46 3.25 1.24 -8.36
N LEU A 47 3.59 0.12 -7.70
CA LEU A 47 2.60 -0.91 -7.37
C LEU A 47 1.55 -0.40 -6.38
N ALA A 48 1.94 0.40 -5.38
CA ALA A 48 1.01 1.03 -4.46
C ALA A 48 0.06 1.99 -5.20
N LEU A 49 0.59 2.81 -6.12
CA LEU A 49 -0.21 3.72 -6.93
C LEU A 49 -1.20 2.96 -7.85
N LEU A 50 -0.76 1.86 -8.47
CA LEU A 50 -1.65 1.00 -9.25
C LEU A 50 -2.74 0.33 -8.40
N SER A 51 -2.47 0.06 -7.13
CA SER A 51 -3.44 -0.55 -6.21
C SER A 51 -4.56 0.41 -5.76
N ILE A 52 -4.46 1.70 -6.06
CA ILE A 52 -5.56 2.65 -5.86
C ILE A 52 -6.72 2.34 -6.81
N LEU A 53 -6.46 1.81 -8.02
CA LEU A 53 -7.50 1.45 -8.99
C LEU A 53 -8.54 0.44 -8.46
N PRO A 54 -8.15 -0.69 -7.82
CA PRO A 54 -9.12 -1.56 -7.18
C PRO A 54 -9.70 -0.96 -5.89
N ALA A 55 -8.96 -0.13 -5.14
CA ALA A 55 -9.48 0.55 -3.95
C ALA A 55 -10.64 1.51 -4.29
N LEU A 56 -10.55 2.22 -5.42
CA LEU A 56 -11.62 3.10 -5.92
C LEU A 56 -12.93 2.34 -6.20
N LYS A 57 -12.87 1.06 -6.56
CA LYS A 57 -14.06 0.25 -6.84
C LYS A 57 -14.84 -0.15 -5.58
N VAL A 58 -14.18 -0.15 -4.42
CA VAL A 58 -14.78 -0.53 -3.13
C VAL A 58 -15.07 0.68 -2.24
N ALA A 59 -14.58 1.87 -2.61
CA ALA A 59 -14.88 3.12 -1.92
C ALA A 59 -16.31 3.60 -2.20
N PRO A 60 -16.98 4.25 -1.22
CA PRO A 60 -16.51 4.58 0.12
C PRO A 60 -16.71 3.43 1.12
N LEU A 61 -15.68 3.15 1.92
CA LEU A 61 -15.70 2.10 2.94
C LEU A 61 -15.03 2.58 4.24
N ALA A 62 -15.78 2.56 5.34
CA ALA A 62 -15.22 2.71 6.68
C ALA A 62 -14.53 1.40 7.08
N VAL A 63 -13.20 1.39 7.07
CA VAL A 63 -12.42 0.18 7.36
C VAL A 63 -12.38 -0.11 8.85
N THR A 64 -12.22 0.94 9.65
CA THR A 64 -12.33 0.91 11.11
C THR A 64 -12.98 2.23 11.57
N PRO A 65 -13.36 2.39 12.85
CA PRO A 65 -13.88 3.66 13.36
C PRO A 65 -12.90 4.84 13.22
N LEU A 66 -11.61 4.56 13.01
CA LEU A 66 -10.55 5.57 12.86
C LEU A 66 -10.10 5.78 11.41
N LEU A 67 -10.56 4.96 10.46
CA LEU A 67 -10.08 4.98 9.08
C LEU A 67 -11.21 4.78 8.08
N GLN A 68 -11.43 5.80 7.26
CA GLN A 68 -12.35 5.79 6.14
C GLN A 68 -11.58 5.89 4.83
N ILE A 69 -11.87 5.00 3.88
CA ILE A 69 -11.36 5.04 2.53
C ILE A 69 -12.49 5.54 1.62
N ASP A 70 -12.39 6.77 1.15
CA ASP A 70 -13.27 7.35 0.15
C ASP A 70 -12.47 7.87 -1.05
N THR A 71 -13.15 8.48 -2.01
CA THR A 71 -12.50 9.03 -3.21
C THR A 71 -11.48 10.12 -2.86
N PHE A 72 -11.70 10.87 -1.79
CA PHE A 72 -10.76 11.88 -1.32
C PHE A 72 -9.51 11.21 -0.73
N ALA A 73 -9.66 10.19 0.11
CA ALA A 73 -8.54 9.39 0.60
C ALA A 73 -7.74 8.78 -0.57
N CYS A 74 -8.41 8.24 -1.59
CA CYS A 74 -7.75 7.68 -2.77
C CYS A 74 -6.96 8.71 -3.61
N LEU A 75 -7.28 10.01 -3.50
CA LEU A 75 -6.54 11.07 -4.19
C LEU A 75 -5.23 11.43 -3.46
N TYR A 76 -5.20 11.31 -2.12
CA TYR A 76 -4.07 11.72 -1.28
C TYR A 76 -3.15 10.56 -0.87
N MET A 77 -3.61 9.32 -1.00
CA MET A 77 -2.81 8.10 -0.80
C MET A 77 -1.80 7.90 -1.94
#